data_AF-A0A1C5U141-F1
#
_entry.id   AF-A0A1C5U141-F1
#
_cell.length_a   1.000
_cell.length_b   1.000
_cell.length_c   1.000
_cell.angle_alpha   90.00
_cell.angle_beta   90.00
_cell.angle_gamma   90.00
#
_symmetry.space_group_name_H-M   'P 1'
#
loop_
_entity.id
_entity.type
_entity.pdbx_description
1 polymer ?
#
loop_
_entity_poly.entity_id
_entity_poly.type
_entity_poly.pdbx_seq_one_letter_code
_entity_poly.pdbx_strand_id
1 'polypeptide(L)'
;MIDLVARLFNLSSYEAAQKLALDFGLDPKPPTAAAMVKPKRPYIRQFREDEMLCFRVLTDYLHLLEDWKVRYAPKTPEDALDDRFVEACQMHCHIEYMADVLTVGDLEERVALVDKLMQDGKIAFLQEYTAQKKKEVAHHGEEPENA
;
A
#
# COMPACT_ATOMS: atom_id res chain seq x y z
N MET A 1 35.45 15.71 1.68
CA MET A 1 36.20 15.40 2.93
C MET A 1 37.46 14.60 2.62
N ILE A 2 37.36 13.44 1.98
CA ILE A 2 38.53 12.60 1.61
C ILE A 2 39.53 13.38 0.74
N ASP A 3 39.06 14.13 -0.27
CA ASP A 3 39.94 14.92 -1.14
C ASP A 3 40.70 16.04 -0.41
N LEU A 4 40.11 16.61 0.64
CA LEU A 4 40.76 17.62 1.47
C LEU A 4 41.93 17.00 2.26
N VAL A 5 41.71 15.83 2.88
CA VAL A 5 42.74 15.09 3.62
C VAL A 5 43.84 14.60 2.67
N ALA A 6 43.46 14.09 1.49
CA ALA A 6 44.41 13.66 0.46
C ALA A 6 45.37 14.79 0.06
N ARG A 7 44.85 16.00 -0.17
CA ARG A 7 45.67 17.16 -0.53
C ARG A 7 46.48 17.72 0.63
N LEU A 8 45.93 17.70 1.84
CA LEU A 8 46.60 18.23 3.05
C LEU A 8 47.79 17.36 3.46
N PHE A 9 47.67 16.04 3.32
CA PHE A 9 48.69 15.08 3.74
C PHE A 9 49.47 14.46 2.57
N ASN A 10 49.24 14.91 1.33
CA ASN A 10 49.80 14.34 0.11
C ASN A 10 49.61 12.80 0.02
N LEU A 11 48.40 12.34 0.33
CA LEU A 11 48.00 10.93 0.31
C LEU A 11 47.17 10.62 -0.92
N SER A 12 47.16 9.35 -1.34
CA SER A 12 46.13 8.86 -2.27
C SER A 12 44.74 8.89 -1.62
N SER A 13 43.67 8.90 -2.42
CA SER A 13 42.29 8.90 -1.89
C SER A 13 42.02 7.68 -0.97
N TYR A 14 42.66 6.55 -1.24
CA TYR A 14 42.55 5.34 -0.42
C TYR A 14 43.24 5.49 0.95
N GLU A 15 44.45 6.05 0.96
CA GLU A 15 45.19 6.31 2.21
C GLU A 15 44.54 7.42 3.03
N ALA A 16 44.00 8.45 2.37
CA ALA A 16 43.22 9.50 3.04
C ALA A 16 41.96 8.93 3.71
N ALA A 17 41.28 7.98 3.07
CA ALA A 17 40.14 7.28 3.66
C ALA A 17 40.55 6.40 4.86
N GLN A 18 41.66 5.66 4.77
CA GLN A 18 42.20 4.88 5.90
C GLN A 18 42.63 5.77 7.06
N LYS A 19 43.28 6.90 6.78
CA LYS A 19 43.68 7.88 7.79
C LYS A 19 42.46 8.44 8.52
N LEU A 20 41.42 8.81 7.79
CA LEU A 20 40.16 9.24 8.38
C LEU A 20 39.54 8.12 9.25
N ALA A 21 39.51 6.88 8.76
CA ALA A 21 39.01 5.76 9.55
C ALA A 21 39.78 5.62 10.87
N LEU A 22 41.11 5.63 10.83
CA LEU A 22 41.96 5.57 12.02
C LEU A 22 41.75 6.76 12.98
N ASP A 23 41.72 7.98 12.44
CA ASP A 23 41.55 9.21 13.22
C ASP A 23 40.18 9.26 13.93
N PHE A 24 39.15 8.61 13.36
CA PHE A 24 37.81 8.47 13.94
C PHE A 24 37.59 7.15 14.70
N GLY A 25 38.63 6.32 14.88
CA GLY A 25 38.55 5.04 15.58
C GLY A 25 37.73 3.96 14.87
N LEU A 26 37.53 4.10 13.55
CA LEU A 26 36.91 3.11 12.69
C LEU A 26 37.97 2.09 12.24
N ASP A 27 37.62 0.80 12.24
CA ASP A 27 38.50 -0.23 11.68
C ASP A 27 38.66 0.01 10.17
N PRO A 28 39.87 0.26 9.65
CA PRO A 28 40.10 0.49 8.22
C PRO A 28 39.90 -0.77 7.38
N LYS A 29 39.71 -1.95 8.00
CA LYS A 29 39.39 -3.17 7.27
C LYS A 29 38.02 -3.06 6.60
N PRO A 30 37.89 -3.49 5.33
CA PRO A 30 36.59 -3.59 4.70
C PRO A 30 35.70 -4.48 5.57
N PRO A 31 34.45 -4.07 5.85
CA PRO A 31 33.55 -4.85 6.68
C PRO A 31 33.43 -6.25 6.08
N THR A 32 33.66 -7.26 6.92
CA THR A 32 33.49 -8.67 6.54
C THR A 32 32.10 -8.86 5.95
N ALA A 33 31.90 -9.73 4.95
CA ALA A 33 30.59 -9.92 4.31
C ALA A 33 29.45 -10.20 5.32
N ALA A 34 29.78 -10.82 6.47
CA ALA A 34 28.88 -11.01 7.61
C ALA A 34 28.39 -9.70 8.27
N ALA A 35 29.22 -8.65 8.30
CA ALA A 35 28.86 -7.31 8.79
C ALA A 35 28.05 -6.49 7.77
N MET A 36 28.03 -6.90 6.49
CA MET A 36 27.20 -6.29 5.44
C MET A 36 25.79 -6.87 5.36
N VAL A 37 25.46 -7.86 6.21
CA VAL A 37 24.10 -8.39 6.29
C VAL A 37 23.20 -7.30 6.86
N LYS A 38 22.42 -6.66 5.98
CA LYS A 38 21.42 -5.67 6.40
C LYS A 38 20.56 -6.28 7.51
N PRO A 39 20.37 -5.60 8.65
CA PRO A 39 19.52 -6.11 9.70
C PRO A 39 18.13 -6.35 9.11
N LYS A 40 17.61 -7.58 9.25
CA LYS A 40 16.21 -7.87 8.94
C LYS A 40 15.38 -6.98 9.85
N ARG A 41 14.58 -6.08 9.27
CA ARG A 41 13.64 -5.23 10.00
C ARG A 41 12.25 -5.85 9.84
N PRO A 42 11.90 -6.91 10.59
CA PRO A 42 10.68 -7.70 10.38
C PRO A 42 9.42 -6.83 10.44
N TYR A 43 9.38 -5.85 11.34
CA TYR A 43 8.25 -4.94 11.50
C TYR A 43 7.99 -4.07 10.25
N ILE A 44 9.04 -3.61 9.56
CA ILE A 44 8.89 -2.83 8.31
C ILE A 44 8.37 -3.71 7.18
N ARG A 45 8.74 -4.99 7.18
CA ARG A 45 8.26 -5.93 6.16
C ARG A 45 6.78 -6.25 6.37
N GLN A 46 6.39 -6.56 7.60
CA GLN A 46 5.00 -6.90 7.92
C GLN A 46 4.08 -5.71 7.63
N PHE A 47 4.44 -4.51 8.08
CA PHE A 47 3.67 -3.31 7.77
C PHE A 47 3.46 -3.12 6.26
N ARG A 48 4.50 -3.32 5.44
CA ARG A 48 4.36 -3.21 3.98
C ARG A 48 3.44 -4.28 3.39
N GLU A 49 3.46 -5.50 3.93
CA GLU A 49 2.58 -6.58 3.49
C GLU A 49 1.11 -6.25 3.86
N ASP A 50 0.87 -5.76 5.08
CA ASP A 50 -0.46 -5.34 5.55
C ASP A 50 -0.98 -4.11 4.79
N GLU A 51 -0.11 -3.12 4.55
CA GLU A 51 -0.40 -1.92 3.75
C GLU A 51 -0.82 -2.30 2.33
N MET A 52 -0.06 -3.19 1.67
CA MET A 52 -0.40 -3.68 0.34
C MET A 52 -1.72 -4.46 0.32
N LEU A 53 -1.99 -5.28 1.35
CA LEU A 53 -3.24 -6.01 1.48
C LEU A 53 -4.43 -5.04 1.62
N CYS A 54 -4.31 -4.07 2.52
CA CYS A 54 -5.33 -3.03 2.72
C CYS A 54 -5.63 -2.29 1.43
N PHE A 55 -4.58 -1.79 0.76
CA PHE A 55 -4.73 -1.05 -0.49
C PHE A 55 -5.42 -1.88 -1.58
N ARG A 56 -5.01 -3.14 -1.74
CA ARG A 56 -5.61 -4.04 -2.73
C ARG A 56 -7.09 -4.28 -2.45
N VAL A 57 -7.46 -4.59 -1.21
CA VAL A 57 -8.86 -4.87 -0.85
C VAL A 57 -9.74 -3.65 -1.02
N LEU A 58 -9.27 -2.46 -0.60
CA LEU A 58 -10.01 -1.21 -0.79
C LEU A 58 -10.22 -0.91 -2.28
N THR A 59 -9.17 -1.08 -3.09
CA THR A 59 -9.22 -0.86 -4.54
C THR A 59 -10.15 -1.87 -5.23
N ASP A 60 -10.09 -3.15 -4.83
CA ASP A 60 -10.96 -4.20 -5.39
C ASP A 60 -12.45 -3.94 -5.12
N TYR A 61 -12.76 -3.35 -3.96
CA TYR A 61 -14.11 -2.92 -3.61
C TYR A 61 -14.50 -1.62 -4.32
N LEU A 62 -13.59 -0.63 -4.44
CA LEU A 62 -13.86 0.59 -5.22
C LEU A 62 -14.26 0.29 -6.66
N HIS A 63 -13.52 -0.58 -7.34
CA HIS A 63 -13.87 -0.98 -8.71
C HIS A 63 -15.25 -1.66 -8.77
N LEU A 64 -15.64 -2.43 -7.75
CA LEU A 64 -16.98 -3.01 -7.67
C LEU A 64 -18.04 -1.91 -7.53
N LEU A 65 -17.81 -0.91 -6.68
CA LEU A 65 -18.72 0.22 -6.47
C LEU A 65 -18.85 1.08 -7.73
N GLU A 66 -17.74 1.39 -8.41
CA GLU A 66 -17.76 2.16 -9.66
C GLU A 66 -18.60 1.48 -10.74
N ASP A 67 -18.39 0.19 -10.90
CA ASP A 67 -19.15 -0.61 -11.83
C ASP A 67 -20.64 -0.66 -11.44
N TRP A 68 -20.97 -0.78 -10.15
CA TRP A 68 -22.36 -0.72 -9.68
C TRP A 68 -23.01 0.64 -9.92
N LYS A 69 -22.27 1.74 -9.74
CA LYS A 69 -22.77 3.10 -10.04
C LYS A 69 -23.16 3.25 -11.50
N VAL A 70 -22.46 2.58 -12.42
CA VAL A 70 -22.77 2.65 -13.85
C VAL A 70 -23.90 1.68 -14.22
N ARG A 71 -23.80 0.42 -13.78
CA ARG A 71 -24.73 -0.64 -14.19
C ARG A 71 -26.12 -0.51 -13.58
N TYR A 72 -26.21 -0.07 -12.33
CA TYR A 72 -27.46 -0.01 -11.57
C TYR A 72 -27.99 1.42 -11.39
N ALA A 73 -27.47 2.39 -12.14
CA ALA A 73 -27.99 3.75 -12.12
C ALA A 73 -29.46 3.78 -12.54
N PRO A 74 -30.32 4.52 -11.81
CA PRO A 74 -31.69 4.75 -12.24
C PRO A 74 -31.68 5.52 -13.57
N LYS A 75 -32.57 5.15 -14.50
CA LYS A 75 -32.67 5.81 -15.80
C LYS A 75 -33.54 7.06 -15.71
N THR A 76 -34.49 7.04 -14.80
CA THR A 76 -35.40 8.15 -14.50
C THR A 76 -35.44 8.40 -12.99
N PRO A 77 -35.73 9.63 -12.54
CA PRO A 77 -35.75 9.96 -11.11
C PRO A 77 -36.88 9.27 -10.34
N GLU A 78 -37.91 8.76 -11.03
CA GLU A 78 -39.01 8.00 -10.44
C GLU A 78 -38.71 6.50 -10.29
N ASP A 79 -37.63 5.99 -10.89
CA ASP A 79 -37.26 4.58 -10.78
C ASP A 79 -36.87 4.22 -9.35
N ALA A 80 -37.28 3.01 -8.92
CA ALA A 80 -36.80 2.46 -7.66
C ALA A 80 -35.28 2.27 -7.70
N LEU A 81 -34.60 2.72 -6.64
CA LEU A 81 -33.14 2.60 -6.55
C LEU A 81 -32.74 1.15 -6.22
N ASP A 82 -31.80 0.60 -6.98
CA ASP A 82 -31.17 -0.68 -6.66
C ASP A 82 -30.28 -0.51 -5.42
N ASP A 83 -30.36 -1.45 -4.48
CA ASP A 83 -29.58 -1.41 -3.24
C ASP A 83 -28.07 -1.30 -3.51
N ARG A 84 -27.57 -1.91 -4.59
CA ARG A 84 -26.15 -1.84 -4.99
C ARG A 84 -25.76 -0.44 -5.44
N PHE A 85 -26.65 0.26 -6.14
CA PHE A 85 -26.43 1.64 -6.54
C PHE A 85 -26.39 2.58 -5.32
N VAL A 86 -27.30 2.36 -4.37
CA VAL A 86 -27.34 3.13 -3.10
C VAL A 86 -26.07 2.89 -2.29
N GLU A 87 -25.67 1.63 -2.11
CA GLU A 87 -24.43 1.27 -1.42
C GLU A 87 -23.22 1.92 -2.09
N ALA A 88 -23.13 1.84 -3.42
CA ALA A 88 -22.02 2.44 -4.14
C ALA A 88 -21.97 3.96 -4.01
N CYS A 89 -23.11 4.64 -4.04
CA CYS A 89 -23.16 6.08 -3.77
C CYS A 89 -22.72 6.44 -2.34
N GLN A 90 -23.11 5.64 -1.34
CA GLN A 90 -22.79 5.90 0.07
C GLN A 90 -21.32 5.59 0.40
N MET A 91 -20.80 4.49 -0.15
CA MET A 91 -19.51 3.95 0.28
C MET A 91 -18.33 4.45 -0.57
N HIS A 92 -18.55 4.87 -1.82
CA HIS A 92 -17.46 5.20 -2.74
C HIS A 92 -16.51 6.26 -2.18
N CYS A 93 -17.01 7.45 -1.77
CA CYS A 93 -16.16 8.51 -1.24
C CYS A 93 -15.41 8.09 0.04
N HIS A 94 -16.03 7.25 0.87
CA HIS A 94 -15.40 6.80 2.11
C HIS A 94 -14.23 5.84 1.85
N ILE A 95 -14.40 4.90 0.92
CA ILE A 95 -13.35 3.93 0.57
C ILE A 95 -12.25 4.62 -0.26
N GLU A 96 -12.62 5.56 -1.13
CA GLU A 96 -11.68 6.38 -1.91
C GLU A 96 -10.75 7.16 -0.99
N TYR A 97 -11.31 7.86 0.01
CA TYR A 97 -10.51 8.55 1.03
C TYR A 97 -9.49 7.63 1.71
N MET A 98 -9.88 6.40 2.03
CA MET A 98 -8.97 5.43 2.66
C MET A 98 -7.86 4.98 1.70
N ALA A 99 -8.18 4.78 0.42
CA ALA A 99 -7.19 4.45 -0.61
C ALA A 99 -6.23 5.63 -0.86
N ASP A 100 -6.72 6.87 -0.83
CA ASP A 100 -5.90 8.08 -0.96
C ASP A 100 -4.91 8.21 0.19
N VAL A 101 -5.35 8.01 1.43
CA VAL A 101 -4.43 8.00 2.58
C VAL A 101 -3.30 6.98 2.38
N LEU A 102 -3.60 5.77 1.88
CA LEU A 102 -2.57 4.75 1.63
C LEU A 102 -1.61 5.10 0.47
N THR A 103 -1.99 5.98 -0.45
CA THR A 103 -1.18 6.32 -1.63
C THR A 103 -0.39 7.61 -1.48
N VAL A 104 -1.02 8.65 -0.91
CA VAL A 104 -0.44 10.00 -0.80
C VAL A 104 -0.28 10.48 0.64
N GLY A 105 -0.84 9.77 1.61
CA GLY A 105 -0.72 10.11 3.03
C GLY A 105 0.71 9.95 3.55
N ASP A 106 1.00 10.66 4.63
CA ASP A 106 2.30 10.53 5.29
C ASP A 106 2.47 9.15 5.97
N LEU A 107 3.64 8.87 6.53
CA LEU A 107 3.89 7.57 7.15
C LEU A 107 3.02 7.36 8.40
N GLU A 108 2.75 8.41 9.18
CA GLU A 108 1.98 8.33 10.41
C GLU A 108 0.51 8.03 10.11
N GLU A 109 -0.06 8.75 9.14
CA GLU A 109 -1.42 8.56 8.65
C GLU A 109 -1.63 7.15 8.08
N ARG A 110 -0.68 6.67 7.27
CA ARG A 110 -0.74 5.31 6.68
C ARG A 110 -0.66 4.22 7.73
N VAL A 111 0.25 4.34 8.70
CA VAL A 111 0.37 3.39 9.81
C VAL A 111 -0.91 3.36 10.63
N ALA A 112 -1.43 4.53 11.03
CA ALA A 112 -2.66 4.62 11.81
C ALA A 112 -3.87 4.02 11.07
N LEU A 113 -3.97 4.24 9.76
CA LEU A 113 -5.07 3.71 8.96
C LEU A 113 -4.97 2.19 8.80
N VAL A 114 -3.79 1.64 8.48
CA VAL A 114 -3.58 0.19 8.36
C VAL A 114 -3.90 -0.50 9.68
N ASP A 115 -3.41 0.02 10.80
CA ASP A 115 -3.68 -0.54 12.12
C ASP A 115 -5.19 -0.57 12.42
N LYS A 116 -5.89 0.54 12.17
CA LYS A 116 -7.35 0.62 12.34
C LYS A 116 -8.08 -0.39 11.44
N LEU A 117 -7.70 -0.46 10.17
CA LEU A 117 -8.30 -1.35 9.17
C LEU A 117 -8.20 -2.83 9.53
N MET A 118 -7.05 -3.22 10.08
CA MET A 118 -6.76 -4.58 10.51
C MET A 118 -7.46 -4.90 11.83
N GLN A 119 -7.47 -3.98 12.80
CA GLN A 119 -8.13 -4.16 14.10
C GLN A 119 -9.66 -4.24 13.98
N ASP A 120 -10.26 -3.39 13.14
CA ASP A 120 -11.71 -3.36 12.93
C ASP A 120 -12.20 -4.58 12.14
N GLY A 121 -11.30 -5.42 11.60
CA GLY A 121 -11.66 -6.55 10.74
C GLY A 121 -12.25 -6.15 9.38
N LYS A 122 -12.24 -4.84 9.05
CA LYS A 122 -12.86 -4.28 7.86
C LYS A 122 -12.26 -4.85 6.57
N ILE A 123 -10.96 -5.11 6.56
CA ILE A 123 -10.27 -5.69 5.40
C ILE A 123 -10.75 -7.11 5.12
N ALA A 124 -10.83 -7.96 6.15
CA ALA A 124 -11.32 -9.33 5.99
C ALA A 124 -12.78 -9.34 5.50
N PHE A 125 -13.63 -8.51 6.10
CA PHE A 125 -15.02 -8.35 5.69
C PHE A 125 -15.15 -7.91 4.22
N LEU A 126 -14.47 -6.84 3.82
CA LEU A 126 -14.55 -6.31 2.45
C LEU A 126 -14.00 -7.29 1.43
N GLN A 127 -12.95 -8.04 1.77
CA GLN A 127 -12.37 -9.05 0.89
C GLN A 127 -13.36 -10.18 0.61
N GLU A 128 -14.00 -10.71 1.65
CA GLU A 128 -15.01 -11.77 1.51
C GLU A 128 -16.26 -11.26 0.78
N TYR A 129 -16.77 -10.09 1.20
CA TYR A 129 -17.95 -9.47 0.61
C TYR A 129 -17.77 -9.22 -0.89
N THR A 130 -16.65 -8.61 -1.29
CA THR A 130 -16.32 -8.33 -2.69
C THR A 130 -16.19 -9.62 -3.50
N ALA A 131 -15.57 -10.66 -2.93
CA ALA A 131 -15.44 -11.96 -3.60
C ALA A 131 -16.80 -12.65 -3.80
N GLN A 132 -17.70 -12.58 -2.80
CA GLN A 132 -19.04 -13.12 -2.91
C GLN A 132 -19.84 -12.38 -3.99
N LYS A 133 -19.84 -11.04 -3.96
CA LYS A 133 -20.59 -10.22 -4.91
C LYS A 133 -20.12 -10.40 -6.36
N LYS A 134 -18.80 -10.53 -6.57
CA LYS A 134 -18.24 -10.84 -7.90
C LYS A 134 -18.72 -12.19 -8.43
N LYS A 135 -18.90 -13.20 -7.57
CA LYS A 135 -19.45 -14.50 -7.96
C LYS A 135 -20.95 -14.43 -8.29
N GLU A 136 -21.73 -13.73 -7.47
CA GLU A 136 -23.17 -13.54 -7.71
C GLU A 136 -23.43 -12.90 -9.09
N VAL A 137 -22.66 -11.86 -9.44
CA VAL A 137 -22.75 -11.21 -10.76
C VAL A 137 -22.37 -12.16 -11.90
N ALA A 138 -21.35 -13.00 -11.72
CA ALA A 138 -20.93 -13.96 -12.74
C ALA A 138 -22.00 -15.02 -13.01
N HIS A 139 -22.72 -15.46 -11.98
CA HIS A 139 -23.81 -16.44 -12.12
C HIS A 139 -25.09 -15.83 -12.71
N HIS A 140 -25.41 -14.57 -12.43
CA HIS A 140 -26.58 -13.89 -13.01
C HIS A 140 -26.36 -13.34 -14.43
N GLY A 141 -25.13 -13.40 -14.95
CA GLY A 141 -24.83 -13.07 -16.34
C GLY A 141 -25.21 -14.16 -17.36
N GLU A 142 -25.77 -15.30 -16.91
CA GLU A 142 -26.09 -16.46 -17.75
C GLU A 142 -27.61 -16.73 -17.94
N GLU A 143 -28.51 -15.82 -17.57
CA GLU A 143 -29.93 -15.96 -17.96
C GLU A 143 -30.20 -15.34 -19.35
N PRO A 144 -30.91 -16.06 -20.24
CA PRO A 144 -30.95 -15.76 -21.67
C PRO A 144 -31.82 -14.53 -21.94
N GLU A 145 -31.38 -13.70 -22.88
CA GLU A 145 -32.28 -12.89 -23.70
C GLU A 145 -33.28 -13.84 -24.38
N ASN A 146 -34.45 -14.00 -23.77
CA ASN A 146 -35.61 -14.57 -24.44
C ASN A 146 -36.14 -13.51 -25.41
N ALA A 147 -35.80 -13.68 -26.69
CA ALA A 147 -36.51 -13.13 -27.84
C ALA A 147 -37.51 -14.16 -28.38
#